data_AF-A0A6N0DXB2-F1
#
_entry.id   AF-A0A6N0DXB2-F1
#
_cell.length_a   1.000
_cell.length_b   1.000
_cell.length_c   1.000
_cell.angle_alpha   90.00
_cell.angle_beta   90.00
_cell.angle_gamma   90.00
#
_symmetry.space_group_name_H-M   'P 1'
#
loop_
_entity.id
_entity.type
_entity.pdbx_description
1 polymer ?
#
loop_
_entity_poly.entity_id
_entity_poly.type
_entity_poly.pdbx_seq_one_letter_code
_entity_poly.pdbx_strand_id
1 'polypeptide(L)'
;MGEAIALARSMQGKVWPNPPVGCVIVREGEIVGRGCTQFGGRPHAERMALDQAGERARDAALYVTLEPCCHWGKTPPCADAIIRAGVRAVHASLQDPDPRVDGNGFRKLREAGIRVGIGLAENEASQIMAGFFHRIATGHPLLRVGARPQAAHVIPEGFDALMHSGWDCIEVVIRTPQGEASGEPLDSRSTKDELLDELGRRGLTSVYVPIDDPLSWKLRTAPSTTIASFSATHQRAGAPHTESAR
;
A
#
# COMPACT_ATOMS: atom_id res chain seq x y z
N MET A 1 -13.77 9.29 -1.79
CA MET A 1 -12.45 8.77 -2.19
C MET A 1 -11.30 9.69 -1.79
N GLY A 2 -11.34 11.01 -2.09
CA GLY A 2 -10.25 11.93 -1.71
C GLY A 2 -9.83 11.86 -0.23
N GLU A 3 -10.78 11.74 0.70
CA GLU A 3 -10.51 11.52 2.13
C GLU A 3 -9.75 10.20 2.41
N ALA A 4 -10.10 9.11 1.72
CA ALA A 4 -9.41 7.83 1.84
C ALA A 4 -7.96 7.91 1.36
N ILE A 5 -7.73 8.66 0.27
CA ILE A 5 -6.39 8.95 -0.28
C ILE A 5 -5.56 9.78 0.70
N ALA A 6 -6.16 10.78 1.36
CA ALA A 6 -5.47 11.58 2.38
C ALA A 6 -5.05 10.72 3.58
N LEU A 7 -5.93 9.84 4.06
CA LEU A 7 -5.65 8.87 5.12
C LEU A 7 -4.56 7.85 4.73
N ALA A 8 -4.57 7.37 3.49
CA ALA A 8 -3.52 6.52 2.95
C ALA A 8 -2.16 7.24 2.93
N ARG A 9 -2.14 8.46 2.37
CA ARG A 9 -0.92 9.26 2.24
C ARG A 9 -0.26 9.54 3.59
N SER A 10 -1.04 9.85 4.62
CA SER A 10 -0.50 10.15 5.95
C SER A 10 0.22 8.96 6.60
N MET A 11 0.00 7.73 6.11
CA MET A 11 0.61 6.50 6.60
C MET A 11 1.75 5.96 5.75
N GLN A 12 2.12 6.62 4.65
CA GLN A 12 3.30 6.25 3.86
C GLN A 12 4.57 6.29 4.72
N GLY A 13 5.43 5.28 4.58
CA GLY A 13 6.66 5.17 5.37
C GLY A 13 6.47 4.69 6.82
N LYS A 14 5.24 4.38 7.23
CA LYS A 14 4.89 4.14 8.66
C LYS A 14 4.31 2.76 8.95
N VAL A 15 3.90 2.02 7.92
CA VAL A 15 3.10 0.78 8.08
C VAL A 15 3.69 -0.42 7.35
N TRP A 16 4.90 -0.29 6.83
CA TRP A 16 5.64 -1.38 6.21
C TRP A 16 5.73 -2.58 7.17
N PRO A 17 5.72 -3.82 6.66
CA PRO A 17 5.73 -4.22 5.24
C PRO A 17 4.36 -4.13 4.55
N ASN A 18 3.30 -3.68 5.24
CA ASN A 18 1.94 -3.63 4.71
C ASN A 18 1.71 -2.33 3.90
N PRO A 19 0.70 -2.29 3.02
CA PRO A 19 0.41 -1.08 2.25
C PRO A 19 -0.24 0.00 3.12
N PRO A 20 0.05 1.29 2.87
CA PRO A 20 -0.63 2.42 3.51
C PRO A 20 -2.03 2.61 2.93
N VAL A 21 -2.97 1.76 3.34
CA VAL A 21 -4.38 1.84 2.93
C VAL A 21 -5.13 2.84 3.79
N GLY A 22 -5.97 3.67 3.16
CA GLY A 22 -7.03 4.46 3.80
C GLY A 22 -8.43 3.96 3.42
N CYS A 23 -9.38 4.12 4.33
CA CYS A 23 -10.77 3.68 4.23
C CYS A 23 -11.72 4.68 4.90
N VAL A 24 -12.89 4.89 4.29
CA VAL A 24 -13.93 5.81 4.77
C VAL A 24 -15.29 5.18 4.53
N ILE A 25 -16.21 5.29 5.49
CA ILE A 25 -17.59 4.80 5.38
C ILE A 25 -18.53 5.99 5.39
N VAL A 26 -19.42 6.04 4.41
CA VAL A 26 -20.36 7.14 4.19
C VAL A 26 -21.79 6.63 4.24
N ARG A 27 -22.62 7.26 5.06
CA ARG A 27 -24.06 7.01 5.14
C ARG A 27 -24.79 8.34 5.07
N GLU A 28 -25.80 8.43 4.21
CA GLU A 28 -26.66 9.61 4.08
C GLU A 28 -25.87 10.92 3.83
N GLY A 29 -24.77 10.82 3.06
CA GLY A 29 -23.89 11.96 2.76
C GLY A 29 -22.87 12.30 3.85
N GLU A 30 -22.92 11.64 5.00
CA GLU A 30 -21.99 11.87 6.12
C GLU A 30 -20.94 10.77 6.22
N ILE A 31 -19.71 11.16 6.59
CA ILE A 31 -18.68 10.19 6.96
C ILE A 31 -18.97 9.69 8.38
N VAL A 32 -19.28 8.41 8.48
CA VAL A 32 -19.61 7.73 9.74
C VAL A 32 -18.45 6.92 10.30
N GLY A 33 -17.42 6.65 9.48
CA GLY A 33 -16.20 5.99 9.92
C GLY A 33 -15.02 6.32 9.01
N ARG A 34 -13.82 6.36 9.60
CA ARG A 34 -12.54 6.62 8.97
C ARG A 34 -11.53 5.63 9.52
N GLY A 35 -10.60 5.21 8.68
CA GLY A 35 -9.53 4.33 9.08
C GLY A 35 -8.36 4.40 8.12
N CYS A 36 -7.17 4.21 8.66
CA CYS A 36 -5.98 3.90 7.90
C CYS A 36 -5.32 2.66 8.49
N THR A 37 -4.49 1.99 7.71
CA THR A 37 -3.65 0.91 8.23
C THR A 37 -2.78 1.47 9.34
N GLN A 38 -2.77 0.81 10.50
CA GLN A 38 -2.03 1.30 11.67
C GLN A 38 -0.56 0.85 11.65
N PHE A 39 0.25 1.45 12.53
CA PHE A 39 1.65 1.05 12.74
C PHE A 39 1.77 -0.46 12.99
N GLY A 40 2.84 -1.08 12.47
CA GLY A 40 2.99 -2.54 12.43
C GLY A 40 2.05 -3.23 11.42
N GLY A 41 1.30 -2.45 10.64
CA GLY A 41 0.45 -2.91 9.55
C GLY A 41 -0.89 -3.51 9.98
N ARG A 42 -1.25 -3.37 11.26
CA ARG A 42 -2.53 -3.84 11.82
C ARG A 42 -2.98 -2.91 12.95
N PRO A 43 -4.30 -2.73 13.16
CA PRO A 43 -5.39 -3.19 12.29
C PRO A 43 -5.37 -2.54 10.89
N HIS A 44 -6.06 -3.18 9.95
CA HIS A 44 -6.29 -2.64 8.60
C HIS A 44 -7.23 -1.45 8.62
N ALA A 45 -7.16 -0.63 7.56
CA ALA A 45 -7.97 0.56 7.39
C ALA A 45 -9.48 0.29 7.49
N GLU A 46 -9.96 -0.77 6.82
CA GLU A 46 -11.37 -1.14 6.81
C GLU A 46 -11.84 -1.52 8.20
N ARG A 47 -10.98 -2.18 8.99
CA ARG A 47 -11.34 -2.57 10.35
C ARG A 47 -11.49 -1.36 11.26
N MET A 48 -10.55 -0.43 11.19
CA MET A 48 -10.63 0.85 11.91
C MET A 48 -11.90 1.64 11.52
N ALA A 49 -12.19 1.74 10.21
CA ALA A 49 -13.36 2.48 9.74
C ALA A 49 -14.68 1.81 10.16
N LEU A 50 -14.76 0.48 10.11
CA LEU A 50 -15.93 -0.29 10.54
C LEU A 50 -16.14 -0.20 12.05
N ASP A 51 -15.08 -0.32 12.85
CA ASP A 51 -15.16 -0.22 14.30
C ASP A 51 -15.62 1.20 14.72
N GLN A 52 -15.16 2.25 14.04
CA GLN A 52 -15.64 3.61 14.28
C GLN A 52 -17.11 3.81 13.85
N ALA A 53 -17.51 3.24 12.71
CA ALA A 53 -18.88 3.39 12.20
C ALA A 53 -19.91 2.60 13.02
N GLY A 54 -19.53 1.45 13.59
CA GLY A 54 -20.43 0.55 14.29
C GLY A 54 -21.66 0.19 13.43
N GLU A 55 -22.84 0.24 14.03
CA GLU A 55 -24.11 -0.06 13.34
C GLU A 55 -24.43 0.88 12.17
N ARG A 56 -23.81 2.08 12.12
CA ARG A 56 -23.99 3.02 11.01
C ARG A 56 -23.36 2.52 9.71
N ALA A 57 -22.50 1.50 9.75
CA ALA A 57 -21.94 0.85 8.57
C ALA A 57 -22.98 0.06 7.76
N ARG A 58 -24.07 -0.40 8.40
CA ARG A 58 -25.16 -1.10 7.71
C ARG A 58 -25.81 -0.19 6.68
N ASP A 59 -25.99 -0.73 5.47
CA ASP A 59 -26.51 -0.06 4.28
C ASP A 59 -25.69 1.15 3.78
N ALA A 60 -24.49 1.35 4.33
CA ALA A 60 -23.59 2.44 3.95
C ALA A 60 -22.77 2.12 2.69
N ALA A 61 -22.07 3.12 2.17
CA ALA A 61 -21.03 2.97 1.15
C ALA A 61 -19.65 3.05 1.78
N LEU A 62 -18.78 2.09 1.46
CA LEU A 62 -17.39 2.04 1.91
C LEU A 62 -16.46 2.41 0.75
N TYR A 63 -15.55 3.34 0.99
CA TYR A 63 -14.52 3.77 0.05
C TYR A 63 -13.16 3.36 0.59
N VAL A 64 -12.39 2.60 -0.18
CA VAL A 64 -11.10 2.07 0.23
C VAL A 64 -10.06 2.23 -0.89
N THR A 65 -8.80 2.42 -0.53
CA THR A 65 -7.74 2.71 -1.52
C THR A 65 -7.14 1.45 -2.15
N LEU A 66 -7.33 0.28 -1.56
CA LEU A 66 -6.88 -1.02 -2.08
C LEU A 66 -7.99 -2.05 -1.92
N GLU A 67 -7.97 -3.12 -2.71
CA GLU A 67 -8.89 -4.23 -2.57
C GLU A 67 -8.89 -4.80 -1.15
N PRO A 68 -10.06 -4.99 -0.52
CA PRO A 68 -10.15 -5.61 0.80
C PRO A 68 -9.63 -7.05 0.80
N CYS A 69 -8.74 -7.36 1.74
CA CYS A 69 -8.16 -8.70 1.82
C CYS A 69 -9.23 -9.78 2.06
N CYS A 70 -9.02 -10.96 1.46
CA CYS A 70 -9.93 -12.11 1.54
C CYS A 70 -9.28 -13.39 2.07
N HIS A 71 -7.98 -13.38 2.36
CA HIS A 71 -7.25 -14.51 2.90
C HIS A 71 -7.09 -14.41 4.43
N TRP A 72 -7.05 -15.55 5.10
CA TRP A 72 -6.76 -15.62 6.52
C TRP A 72 -5.27 -15.38 6.78
N GLY A 73 -4.98 -14.33 7.56
CA GLY A 73 -3.64 -14.04 8.05
C GLY A 73 -3.62 -14.04 9.58
N LYS A 74 -2.90 -13.08 10.18
CA LYS A 74 -2.93 -12.85 11.64
C LYS A 74 -4.30 -12.41 12.15
N THR A 75 -5.09 -11.77 11.28
CA THR A 75 -6.45 -11.29 11.57
C THR A 75 -7.42 -11.87 10.55
N PRO A 76 -8.72 -11.99 10.87
CA PRO A 76 -9.75 -12.33 9.90
C PRO A 76 -9.74 -11.37 8.69
N PRO A 77 -10.20 -11.81 7.50
CA PRO A 77 -10.16 -10.99 6.30
C PRO A 77 -11.11 -9.79 6.38
N CYS A 78 -10.70 -8.68 5.77
CA CYS A 78 -11.50 -7.45 5.72
C CYS A 78 -12.78 -7.63 4.92
N ALA A 79 -12.76 -8.40 3.83
CA ALA A 79 -13.96 -8.73 3.07
C ALA A 79 -15.06 -9.36 3.95
N ASP A 80 -14.70 -10.27 4.86
CA ASP A 80 -15.65 -10.87 5.80
C ASP A 80 -16.20 -9.86 6.81
N ALA A 81 -15.37 -8.93 7.28
CA ALA A 81 -15.81 -7.88 8.19
C ALA A 81 -16.81 -6.92 7.52
N ILE A 82 -16.55 -6.55 6.27
CA ILE A 82 -17.43 -5.71 5.45
C ILE A 82 -18.79 -6.39 5.23
N ILE A 83 -18.78 -7.68 4.89
CA ILE A 83 -20.00 -8.48 4.71
C ILE A 83 -20.80 -8.53 6.00
N ARG A 84 -20.17 -8.87 7.14
CA ARG A 84 -20.85 -8.94 8.43
C ARG A 84 -21.44 -7.60 8.87
N ALA A 85 -20.80 -6.49 8.51
CA ALA A 85 -21.29 -5.15 8.82
C ALA A 85 -22.52 -4.75 7.98
N GLY A 86 -22.87 -5.51 6.93
CA GLY A 86 -24.01 -5.20 6.06
C GLY A 86 -23.79 -3.96 5.21
N VAL A 87 -22.55 -3.70 4.79
CA VAL A 87 -22.24 -2.59 3.86
C VAL A 87 -22.92 -2.84 2.51
N ARG A 88 -23.59 -1.82 1.96
CA ARG A 88 -24.36 -1.90 0.71
C ARG A 88 -23.51 -1.79 -0.55
N ALA A 89 -22.41 -1.04 -0.48
CA ALA A 89 -21.52 -0.84 -1.62
C ALA A 89 -20.07 -0.60 -1.18
N VAL A 90 -19.13 -1.10 -1.99
CA VAL A 90 -17.69 -0.89 -1.84
C VAL A 90 -17.16 -0.22 -3.10
N HIS A 91 -16.40 0.85 -2.93
CA HIS A 91 -15.70 1.56 -3.99
C HIS A 91 -14.21 1.54 -3.70
N ALA A 92 -13.44 0.86 -4.54
CA ALA A 92 -11.99 0.74 -4.39
C ALA A 92 -11.23 1.59 -5.41
N SER A 93 -10.04 2.06 -5.06
CA SER A 93 -9.12 2.65 -6.05
C SER A 93 -8.46 1.57 -6.90
N LEU A 94 -7.87 0.56 -6.26
CA LEU A 94 -7.03 -0.45 -6.91
C LEU A 94 -7.50 -1.89 -6.62
N GLN A 95 -7.22 -2.79 -7.56
CA GLN A 95 -7.15 -4.23 -7.30
C GLN A 95 -5.79 -4.56 -6.68
N ASP A 96 -5.76 -5.47 -5.70
CA ASP A 96 -4.51 -5.86 -5.04
C ASP A 96 -3.81 -6.94 -5.87
N PRO A 97 -2.59 -6.72 -6.39
CA PRO A 97 -1.88 -7.71 -7.18
C PRO A 97 -1.30 -8.86 -6.34
N ASP A 98 -1.44 -8.84 -5.01
CA ASP A 98 -1.06 -9.97 -4.17
C ASP A 98 -1.85 -11.23 -4.60
N PRO A 99 -1.18 -12.34 -4.98
CA PRO A 99 -1.85 -13.55 -5.46
C PRO A 99 -2.85 -14.16 -4.47
N ARG A 100 -2.75 -13.81 -3.18
CA ARG A 100 -3.67 -14.24 -2.13
C ARG A 100 -4.95 -13.40 -2.08
N VAL A 101 -4.98 -12.28 -2.82
CA VAL A 101 -6.10 -11.34 -2.90
C VAL A 101 -6.58 -11.28 -4.36
N ASP A 102 -5.80 -10.69 -5.27
CA ASP A 102 -6.02 -10.63 -6.73
C ASP A 102 -7.47 -10.84 -7.22
N GLY A 103 -8.34 -9.87 -6.91
CA GLY A 103 -9.73 -9.85 -7.32
C GLY A 103 -10.68 -10.76 -6.52
N ASN A 104 -10.17 -11.67 -5.69
CA ASN A 104 -10.97 -12.57 -4.86
C ASN A 104 -11.70 -11.84 -3.72
N GLY A 105 -11.16 -10.72 -3.22
CA GLY A 105 -11.84 -9.87 -2.26
C GLY A 105 -13.08 -9.25 -2.88
N PHE A 106 -12.94 -8.70 -4.08
CA PHE A 106 -14.09 -8.17 -4.83
C PHE A 106 -15.09 -9.25 -5.20
N ARG A 107 -14.64 -10.42 -5.64
CA ARG A 107 -15.51 -11.56 -5.95
C ARG A 107 -16.35 -11.96 -4.74
N LYS A 108 -15.72 -12.13 -3.57
CA LYS A 108 -16.39 -12.47 -2.32
C LYS A 108 -17.44 -11.43 -1.90
N LEU A 109 -17.14 -10.14 -2.07
CA LEU A 109 -18.10 -9.06 -1.79
C LEU A 109 -19.31 -9.12 -2.73
N ARG A 110 -19.08 -9.33 -4.03
CA ARG A 110 -20.17 -9.45 -5.03
C ARG A 110 -21.06 -10.67 -4.76
N GLU A 111 -20.47 -11.81 -4.42
CA GLU A 111 -21.19 -13.04 -4.05
C GLU A 111 -22.10 -12.83 -2.83
N ALA A 112 -21.72 -11.94 -1.90
CA ALA A 112 -22.53 -11.53 -0.76
C ALA A 112 -23.58 -10.44 -1.08
N GLY A 113 -23.75 -10.07 -2.35
CA GLY A 113 -24.73 -9.06 -2.78
C GLY A 113 -24.26 -7.60 -2.65
N ILE A 114 -23.00 -7.36 -2.31
CA ILE A 114 -22.45 -6.00 -2.19
C ILE A 114 -22.07 -5.48 -3.57
N ARG A 115 -22.50 -4.25 -3.90
CA ARG A 115 -22.09 -3.61 -5.15
C ARG A 115 -20.63 -3.18 -5.07
N VAL A 116 -19.82 -3.53 -6.08
CA VAL A 116 -18.38 -3.20 -6.12
C VAL A 116 -18.07 -2.34 -7.34
N GLY A 117 -17.50 -1.15 -7.11
CA GLY A 117 -16.88 -0.31 -8.14
C GLY A 117 -15.38 -0.15 -7.91
N ILE A 118 -14.59 -0.05 -8.97
CA ILE A 118 -13.12 0.01 -8.92
C ILE A 118 -12.63 1.16 -9.82
N GLY A 119 -11.47 1.75 -9.51
CA GLY A 119 -10.79 2.74 -10.37
C GLY A 119 -10.92 4.19 -9.92
N LEU A 120 -11.54 4.46 -8.77
CA LEU A 120 -11.63 5.84 -8.25
C LEU A 120 -10.28 6.30 -7.69
N ALA A 121 -9.70 7.38 -8.23
CA ALA A 121 -8.39 7.90 -7.81
C ALA A 121 -7.26 6.85 -7.91
N GLU A 122 -7.30 6.03 -8.98
CA GLU A 122 -6.33 4.96 -9.26
C GLU A 122 -4.89 5.48 -9.32
N ASN A 123 -4.67 6.63 -9.97
CA ASN A 123 -3.34 7.21 -10.12
C ASN A 123 -2.75 7.61 -8.76
N GLU A 124 -3.52 8.30 -7.93
CA GLU A 124 -3.10 8.74 -6.61
C GLU A 124 -2.83 7.56 -5.68
N ALA A 125 -3.71 6.55 -5.68
CA ALA A 125 -3.52 5.34 -4.90
C ALA A 125 -2.26 4.57 -5.36
N SER A 126 -2.04 4.47 -6.67
CA SER A 126 -0.88 3.75 -7.23
C SER A 126 0.43 4.41 -6.87
N GLN A 127 0.49 5.75 -6.89
CA GLN A 127 1.66 6.49 -6.42
C GLN A 127 1.91 6.27 -4.93
N ILE A 128 0.84 6.26 -4.13
CA ILE A 128 0.95 6.07 -2.69
C ILE A 128 1.51 4.68 -2.34
N MET A 129 1.08 3.64 -3.07
CA MET A 129 1.45 2.25 -2.83
C MET A 129 2.58 1.73 -3.74
N ALA A 130 3.26 2.60 -4.48
CA ALA A 130 4.26 2.20 -5.47
C ALA A 130 5.38 1.32 -4.87
N GLY A 131 5.84 1.63 -3.65
CA GLY A 131 6.84 0.82 -2.95
C GLY A 131 6.35 -0.59 -2.64
N PHE A 132 5.10 -0.70 -2.17
CA PHE A 132 4.48 -1.98 -1.84
C PHE A 132 4.34 -2.87 -3.09
N PHE A 133 3.83 -2.31 -4.19
CA PHE A 133 3.68 -3.06 -5.44
C PHE A 133 5.01 -3.45 -6.07
N HIS A 134 6.01 -2.56 -6.02
CA HIS A 134 7.35 -2.89 -6.48
C HIS A 134 7.90 -4.10 -5.72
N ARG A 135 7.77 -4.10 -4.39
CA ARG A 135 8.21 -5.21 -3.55
C ARG A 135 7.46 -6.52 -3.82
N ILE A 136 6.15 -6.48 -4.05
CA ILE A 136 5.41 -7.69 -4.48
C ILE A 136 5.99 -8.24 -5.78
N ALA A 137 6.29 -7.37 -6.74
CA ALA A 137 6.75 -7.78 -8.06
C ALA A 137 8.21 -8.27 -8.08
N THR A 138 9.10 -7.68 -7.27
CA THR A 138 10.55 -7.92 -7.36
C THR A 138 11.15 -8.57 -6.12
N GLY A 139 10.45 -8.55 -4.98
CA GLY A 139 11.01 -8.91 -3.67
C GLY A 139 11.85 -7.81 -3.02
N HIS A 140 12.13 -6.70 -3.71
CA HIS A 140 13.03 -5.64 -3.28
C HIS A 140 12.29 -4.33 -2.98
N PRO A 141 12.82 -3.45 -2.12
CA PRO A 141 12.24 -2.12 -1.92
C PRO A 141 12.41 -1.24 -3.17
N LEU A 142 11.47 -0.32 -3.35
CA LEU A 142 11.59 0.74 -4.33
C LEU A 142 12.61 1.78 -3.86
N LEU A 143 13.73 1.87 -4.56
CA LEU A 143 14.75 2.88 -4.27
C LEU A 143 14.35 4.24 -4.85
N ARG A 144 14.62 5.29 -4.08
CA ARG A 144 14.54 6.69 -4.53
C ARG A 144 15.78 7.44 -4.11
N VAL A 145 16.27 8.24 -5.03
CA VAL A 145 17.45 9.08 -4.83
C VAL A 145 17.03 10.54 -4.80
N GLY A 146 17.58 11.31 -3.87
CA GLY A 146 17.33 12.75 -3.79
C GLY A 146 18.28 13.48 -2.85
N ALA A 147 18.00 14.74 -2.52
CA ALA A 147 18.86 15.55 -1.67
C ALA A 147 19.07 14.94 -0.27
N ARG A 148 20.29 15.08 0.27
CA ARG A 148 20.61 14.61 1.62
C ARG A 148 19.73 15.32 2.67
N PRO A 149 19.08 14.58 3.59
CA PRO A 149 18.38 15.19 4.71
C PRO A 149 19.33 15.98 5.61
N GLN A 150 18.82 17.05 6.24
CA GLN A 150 19.64 17.92 7.09
C GLN A 150 20.23 17.20 8.32
N ALA A 151 19.56 16.14 8.79
CA ALA A 151 20.02 15.33 9.91
C ALA A 151 20.11 13.86 9.50
N ALA A 152 21.20 13.20 9.92
CA ALA A 152 21.57 11.86 9.47
C ALA A 152 20.49 10.79 9.73
N HIS A 153 19.70 10.90 10.79
CA HIS A 153 18.66 9.92 11.15
C HIS A 153 17.24 10.39 10.85
N VAL A 154 17.07 11.40 9.98
CA VAL A 154 15.75 11.85 9.54
C VAL A 154 15.39 11.17 8.23
N ILE A 155 14.49 10.18 8.33
CA ILE A 155 13.91 9.51 7.17
C ILE A 155 12.97 10.49 6.45
N PRO A 156 13.17 10.77 5.15
CA PRO A 156 12.28 11.63 4.38
C PRO A 156 10.82 11.16 4.42
N GLU A 157 9.90 12.11 4.34
CA GLU A 157 8.47 11.81 4.37
C GLU A 157 8.07 10.82 3.27
N GLY A 158 7.25 9.84 3.62
CA GLY A 158 6.75 8.81 2.71
C GLY A 158 7.68 7.62 2.48
N PHE A 159 8.88 7.60 3.08
CA PHE A 159 9.83 6.50 2.98
C PHE A 159 9.88 5.65 4.24
N ASP A 160 10.10 4.35 4.07
CA ASP A 160 10.24 3.41 5.20
C ASP A 160 11.60 3.56 5.89
N ALA A 161 12.63 3.86 5.09
CA ALA A 161 14.01 3.96 5.54
C ALA A 161 14.83 4.99 4.77
N LEU A 162 15.88 5.47 5.42
CA LEU A 162 17.00 6.20 4.82
C LEU A 162 18.23 5.28 4.85
N MET A 163 18.94 5.17 3.74
CA MET A 163 20.18 4.41 3.66
C MET A 163 21.32 5.29 3.16
N HIS A 164 22.44 5.29 3.88
CA HIS A 164 23.62 6.08 3.55
C HIS A 164 24.91 5.35 3.95
N SER A 165 26.02 5.77 3.36
CA SER A 165 27.34 5.28 3.74
C SER A 165 27.76 5.86 5.09
N GLY A 166 28.26 5.02 5.98
CA GLY A 166 28.99 5.37 7.19
C GLY A 166 30.50 5.18 7.00
N TRP A 167 31.27 5.38 8.07
CA TRP A 167 32.74 5.27 8.02
C TRP A 167 33.22 3.85 7.69
N ASP A 168 32.64 2.83 8.35
CA ASP A 168 32.99 1.40 8.14
C ASP A 168 31.79 0.51 7.80
N CYS A 169 30.58 1.07 7.74
CA CYS A 169 29.34 0.33 7.48
C CYS A 169 28.45 1.08 6.47
N ILE A 170 27.44 0.38 5.99
CA ILE A 170 26.26 1.04 5.42
C ILE A 170 25.25 1.15 6.56
N GLU A 171 24.67 2.33 6.76
CA GLU A 171 23.64 2.53 7.77
C GLU A 171 22.27 2.58 7.12
N VAL A 172 21.32 1.83 7.68
CA VAL A 172 19.92 1.87 7.30
C VAL A 172 19.13 2.36 8.50
N VAL A 173 18.68 3.61 8.41
CA VAL A 173 17.82 4.23 9.41
C VAL A 173 16.38 3.84 9.10
N ILE A 174 15.77 3.05 9.98
CA ILE A 174 14.38 2.60 9.86
C ILE A 174 13.50 3.23 10.94
N ARG A 175 12.20 3.32 10.66
CA ARG A 175 11.22 3.72 11.67
C ARG A 175 10.75 2.50 12.46
N THR A 176 10.91 2.51 13.78
CA THR A 176 10.34 1.50 14.67
C THR A 176 8.81 1.54 14.64
N PRO A 177 8.12 0.47 15.08
CA PRO A 177 6.66 0.50 15.23
C PRO A 177 6.15 1.63 16.15
N GLN A 178 6.98 2.13 17.06
CA GLN A 178 6.71 3.25 17.96
C GLN A 178 6.92 4.62 17.29
N GLY A 179 7.45 4.64 16.06
CA GLY A 179 7.66 5.86 15.26
C GLY A 179 9.06 6.46 15.35
N GLU A 180 9.94 5.88 16.18
CA GLU A 180 11.31 6.35 16.41
C GLU A 180 12.24 5.91 15.27
N ALA A 181 13.22 6.74 14.91
CA ALA A 181 14.22 6.37 13.90
C ALA A 181 15.42 5.71 14.58
N SER A 182 15.82 4.52 14.10
CA SER A 182 16.99 3.80 14.60
C SER A 182 17.87 3.36 13.43
N GLY A 183 19.18 3.59 13.55
CA GLY A 183 20.19 3.16 12.59
C GLY A 183 20.57 1.71 12.83
N GLU A 184 20.46 0.89 11.79
CA GLU A 184 20.92 -0.50 11.80
C GLU A 184 22.07 -0.67 10.80
N PRO A 185 23.18 -1.31 11.20
CA PRO A 185 24.32 -1.49 10.32
C PRO A 185 24.07 -2.61 9.29
N LEU A 186 24.62 -2.40 8.09
CA LEU A 186 24.79 -3.38 7.02
C LEU A 186 26.28 -3.49 6.67
N ASP A 187 26.70 -4.67 6.19
CA ASP A 187 28.09 -4.90 5.77
C ASP A 187 28.41 -4.01 4.56
N SER A 188 29.39 -3.13 4.70
CA SER A 188 29.83 -2.19 3.65
C SER A 188 30.35 -2.90 2.39
N ARG A 189 30.78 -4.16 2.50
CA ARG A 189 31.29 -4.99 1.40
C ARG A 189 30.19 -5.67 0.61
N SER A 190 28.94 -5.64 1.09
CA SER A 190 27.80 -6.28 0.42
C SER A 190 27.67 -5.78 -1.02
N THR A 191 27.44 -6.67 -1.95
CA THR A 191 27.08 -6.35 -3.34
C THR A 191 25.73 -5.62 -3.40
N LYS A 192 25.38 -5.10 -4.58
CA LYS A 192 24.06 -4.48 -4.79
C LYS A 192 22.93 -5.46 -4.47
N ASP A 193 23.01 -6.69 -4.97
CA ASP A 193 21.94 -7.66 -4.84
C ASP A 193 21.80 -8.14 -3.39
N GLU A 194 22.92 -8.36 -2.68
CA GLU A 194 22.91 -8.68 -1.24
C GLU A 194 22.24 -7.57 -0.41
N LEU A 195 22.50 -6.29 -0.73
CA LEU A 195 21.82 -5.16 -0.08
C LEU A 195 20.31 -5.15 -0.37
N LEU A 196 19.91 -5.34 -1.63
CA LEU A 196 18.50 -5.34 -2.02
C LEU A 196 17.74 -6.51 -1.40
N ASP A 197 18.34 -7.70 -1.37
CA ASP A 197 17.79 -8.89 -0.73
C ASP A 197 17.63 -8.70 0.78
N GLU A 198 18.62 -8.11 1.44
CA GLU A 198 18.57 -7.78 2.87
C GLU A 198 17.42 -6.82 3.18
N LEU A 199 17.30 -5.71 2.45
CA LEU A 199 16.23 -4.74 2.64
C LEU A 199 14.85 -5.35 2.35
N GLY A 200 14.75 -6.19 1.31
CA GLY A 200 13.54 -6.92 0.95
C GLY A 200 13.09 -7.92 2.01
N ARG A 201 14.05 -8.65 2.60
CA ARG A 201 13.83 -9.61 3.69
C ARG A 201 13.35 -8.94 4.98
N ARG A 202 13.83 -7.73 5.25
CA ARG A 202 13.31 -6.87 6.34
C ARG A 202 11.87 -6.41 6.09
N GLY A 203 11.41 -6.47 4.84
CA GLY A 203 10.06 -6.07 4.47
C GLY A 203 9.92 -4.60 4.08
N LEU A 204 11.04 -3.89 3.90
CA LEU A 204 11.01 -2.50 3.46
C LEU A 204 10.43 -2.41 2.05
N THR A 205 9.51 -1.48 1.85
CA THR A 205 8.82 -1.23 0.57
C THR A 205 9.44 -0.06 -0.18
N SER A 206 10.04 0.90 0.52
CA SER A 206 10.65 2.08 -0.05
C SER A 206 11.88 2.54 0.75
N VAL A 207 12.98 2.82 0.06
CA VAL A 207 14.22 3.27 0.70
C VAL A 207 14.75 4.50 0.00
N TYR A 208 15.05 5.53 0.79
CA TYR A 208 15.67 6.76 0.33
C TYR A 208 17.18 6.67 0.39
N VAL A 209 17.87 7.12 -0.66
CA VAL A 209 19.34 7.19 -0.71
C VAL A 209 19.74 8.61 -1.11
N PRO A 210 20.59 9.32 -0.34
CA PRO A 210 21.05 10.63 -0.74
C PRO A 210 21.85 10.59 -2.06
N ILE A 211 21.63 11.56 -2.95
CA ILE A 211 22.23 11.65 -4.29
C ILE A 211 23.75 11.84 -4.26
N ASP A 212 24.26 12.47 -3.20
CA ASP A 212 25.68 12.67 -2.94
C ASP A 212 26.33 11.46 -2.26
N ASP A 213 25.55 10.44 -1.90
CA ASP A 213 26.06 9.21 -1.29
C ASP A 213 26.61 8.26 -2.36
N PRO A 214 27.77 7.60 -2.14
CA PRO A 214 28.30 6.58 -3.03
C PRO A 214 27.30 5.45 -3.32
N LEU A 215 26.41 5.13 -2.39
CA LEU A 215 25.36 4.13 -2.58
C LEU A 215 24.39 4.49 -3.70
N SER A 216 24.16 5.78 -3.97
CA SER A 216 23.29 6.22 -5.06
C SER A 216 23.81 5.79 -6.44
N TRP A 217 25.12 5.60 -6.58
CA TRP A 217 25.73 5.04 -7.78
C TRP A 217 25.71 3.51 -7.76
N LYS A 218 26.14 2.91 -6.64
CA LYS A 218 26.17 1.44 -6.45
C LYS A 218 24.82 0.78 -6.70
N LEU A 219 23.74 1.44 -6.29
CA LEU A 219 22.38 0.89 -6.33
C LEU A 219 21.60 1.30 -7.57
N ARG A 220 22.16 2.11 -8.48
CA ARG A 220 21.50 2.42 -9.75
C ARG A 220 21.13 1.12 -10.45
N THR A 221 19.85 0.96 -10.73
CA THR A 221 19.41 0.06 -11.79
C THR A 221 19.72 0.76 -13.11
N ALA A 222 20.31 0.04 -14.07
CA ALA A 222 20.29 0.50 -15.45
C ALA A 222 18.84 0.83 -15.82
N PRO A 223 18.57 1.88 -16.62
CA PRO A 223 17.20 2.22 -16.99
C PRO A 223 16.53 0.99 -17.62
N SER A 224 15.63 0.36 -16.87
CA SER A 224 14.79 -0.70 -17.37
C SER A 224 13.83 -0.06 -18.38
N THR A 225 13.90 -0.50 -19.63
CA THR A 225 12.96 -0.14 -20.70
C THR A 225 11.54 -0.64 -20.46
N THR A 226 11.21 -1.18 -19.29
CA THR A 226 9.90 -1.77 -19.00
C THR A 226 9.33 -1.25 -17.69
N ILE A 227 8.88 0.01 -17.67
CA ILE A 227 7.80 0.46 -16.78
C ILE A 227 6.87 1.34 -17.61
N ALA A 228 6.11 0.71 -18.50
CA ALA A 228 5.02 1.34 -19.22
C ALA A 228 3.97 0.30 -19.60
N SER A 229 3.36 -0.36 -18.62
CA SER A 229 2.00 -0.93 -18.71
C SER A 229 1.66 -1.77 -17.48
N PHE A 230 1.28 -1.12 -16.37
CA PHE A 230 0.44 -1.79 -15.36
C PHE A 230 -1.05 -1.40 -15.49
N SER A 231 -1.42 -0.67 -16.54
CA SER A 231 -2.76 -0.08 -16.71
C SER A 231 -3.58 -0.67 -17.87
N ALA A 232 -3.23 -1.84 -18.43
CA ALA A 232 -3.86 -2.29 -19.70
C ALA A 232 -4.26 -3.77 -19.83
N THR A 233 -4.12 -4.64 -18.81
CA THR A 233 -4.36 -6.09 -19.00
C THR A 233 -5.60 -6.68 -18.33
N HIS A 234 -6.47 -5.90 -17.68
CA HIS A 234 -7.75 -6.41 -17.15
C HIS A 234 -9.03 -5.75 -17.71
N GLN A 235 -8.91 -4.93 -18.77
CA GLN A 235 -10.07 -4.46 -19.53
C GLN A 235 -10.29 -5.33 -20.78
N ARG A 236 -10.92 -6.51 -20.62
CA ARG A 236 -11.72 -7.19 -21.66
C ARG A 236 -12.24 -8.55 -21.13
N ALA A 237 -13.27 -8.50 -20.29
CA ALA A 237 -14.24 -9.59 -20.20
C ALA A 237 -15.54 -9.02 -19.61
N GLY A 238 -16.53 -8.77 -20.47
CA GLY A 238 -17.86 -8.32 -20.06
C GLY A 238 -18.51 -7.35 -21.01
N ALA A 239 -18.72 -7.74 -22.27
CA ALA A 239 -19.75 -7.11 -23.10
C ALA A 239 -21.12 -7.67 -22.69
N PRO A 240 -22.16 -6.85 -22.46
CA PRO A 240 -23.52 -7.31 -22.62
C PRO A 240 -23.97 -7.14 -24.08
N HIS A 241 -24.41 -8.25 -24.66
CA HIS A 241 -25.20 -8.29 -25.87
C HIS A 241 -26.44 -7.40 -25.71
N THR A 242 -26.57 -6.37 -26.53
CA THR A 242 -27.87 -5.74 -26.81
C THR A 242 -28.38 -6.30 -28.13
N GLU A 243 -29.23 -7.30 -28.03
CA GLU A 243 -30.07 -7.73 -29.15
C GLU A 243 -31.33 -6.86 -29.16
N SER A 244 -31.59 -6.29 -30.32
CA SER A 244 -32.73 -5.45 -30.65
C SER A 244 -33.99 -6.32 -30.82
N ALA A 245 -35.10 -5.91 -30.21
CA ALA A 245 -36.43 -6.27 -30.69
C ALA A 245 -37.41 -5.12 -30.44
N ARG A 246 -37.86 -4.59 -31.57
CA ARG A 246 -39.08 -3.83 -31.91
C ARG A 246 -40.18 -3.73 -30.86
#